data_AF-A0A7W7DAV2-F1
#
_entry.id   AF-A0A7W7DAV2-F1
#
_cell.length_a   1.000
_cell.length_b   1.000
_cell.length_c   1.000
_cell.angle_alpha   90.00
_cell.angle_beta   90.00
_cell.angle_gamma   90.00
#
_symmetry.space_group_name_H-M   'P 1'
#
loop_
_entity.id
_entity.type
_entity.pdbx_description
1 polymer ?
#
loop_
_entity_poly.entity_id
_entity_poly.type
_entity_poly.pdbx_seq_one_letter_code
_entity_poly.pdbx_strand_id
1 'polypeptide(L)'
;MTPAEEVSGFVAELKPLIDQLRELLPEQVADATRGSVQHHKITGSPAPWHPEAGPVLMTIHAGVRQLEQDLRYRVTGHTGERGGSDGNTTAALDAIVKLVYGVPEDVARDARRRLEGWIEQSQEIRDIGESETWIPIRVPRGDLPPGCPYCKTYSLRLATQSGRVACMNAKCTDSNGNRPKGMVDKNYINGDAVVAWADGRTIYYKAAA
;
A
#
# COMPACT_ATOMS: atom_id res chain seq x y z
N MET A 1 13.38 10.57 16.94
CA MET A 1 13.01 11.24 15.68
C MET A 1 11.66 11.88 15.91
N THR A 2 11.51 13.17 15.64
CA THR A 2 10.24 13.88 15.81
C THR A 2 9.32 13.61 14.61
N PRO A 3 7.98 13.73 14.75
CA PRO A 3 7.08 13.59 13.60
C PRO A 3 7.41 14.56 12.45
N ALA A 4 7.93 15.76 12.75
CA ALA A 4 8.37 16.73 11.77
C ALA A 4 9.60 16.28 10.97
N GLU A 5 10.56 15.60 11.61
CA GLU A 5 11.72 15.01 10.94
C GLU A 5 11.29 13.88 9.98
N GLU A 6 10.38 13.01 10.43
CA GLU A 6 9.84 11.89 9.64
C GLU A 6 9.14 12.34 8.36
N VAL A 7 8.42 13.47 8.40
CA VAL A 7 7.72 14.02 7.22
C VAL A 7 8.67 14.26 6.05
N SER A 8 9.92 14.67 6.29
CA SER A 8 10.90 14.86 5.22
C SER A 8 11.26 13.54 4.50
N GLY A 9 11.34 12.44 5.25
CA GLY A 9 11.56 11.09 4.72
C GLY A 9 10.38 10.63 3.87
N PHE A 10 9.15 10.78 4.38
CA PHE A 10 7.94 10.42 3.63
C PHE A 10 7.77 11.26 2.36
N VAL A 11 8.09 12.56 2.38
CA VAL A 11 8.06 13.38 1.17
C VAL A 11 9.10 12.91 0.16
N ALA A 12 10.30 12.54 0.60
CA ALA A 12 11.35 12.00 -0.28
C ALA A 12 10.94 10.66 -0.89
N GLU A 13 10.21 9.82 -0.17
CA GLU A 13 9.68 8.53 -0.65
C GLU A 13 8.48 8.70 -1.59
N LEU A 14 7.57 9.64 -1.31
CA LEU A 14 6.37 9.85 -2.12
C LEU A 14 6.66 10.44 -3.50
N LYS A 15 7.68 11.30 -3.63
CA LYS A 15 8.05 11.91 -4.92
C LYS A 15 8.31 10.91 -6.05
N PRO A 16 9.22 9.92 -5.92
CA PRO A 16 9.44 8.94 -6.96
C PRO A 16 8.21 8.06 -7.23
N LEU A 17 7.35 7.83 -6.23
CA LEU A 17 6.08 7.11 -6.42
C LEU A 17 5.09 7.90 -7.29
N ILE A 18 5.02 9.22 -7.12
CA ILE A 18 4.21 10.10 -8.00
C ILE A 18 4.71 10.02 -9.45
N ASP A 19 6.02 9.97 -9.66
CA ASP A 19 6.58 9.85 -11.01
C ASP A 19 6.27 8.47 -11.62
N GLN A 20 6.38 7.38 -10.85
CA GLN A 20 5.96 6.04 -11.28
C GLN A 20 4.46 5.97 -11.61
N LEU A 21 3.60 6.57 -10.77
CA LEU A 21 2.16 6.69 -11.03
C LEU A 21 1.89 7.43 -12.35
N ARG A 22 2.65 8.48 -12.63
CA ARG A 22 2.53 9.25 -13.87
C ARG A 22 2.95 8.41 -15.08
N GLU A 23 3.97 7.58 -14.96
CA GLU A 23 4.42 6.67 -16.03
C GLU A 23 3.38 5.60 -16.39
N LEU A 24 2.45 5.28 -15.48
CA LEU A 24 1.34 4.35 -15.74
C LEU A 24 0.11 5.01 -16.40
N LEU A 25 0.08 6.33 -16.53
CA LEU A 25 -1.04 7.04 -17.16
C LEU A 25 -1.11 7.00 -18.70
N PRO A 26 -0.01 6.97 -19.48
CA PRO A 26 -0.08 6.91 -20.93
C PRO A 26 -0.91 5.73 -21.41
N GLU A 27 -1.56 5.91 -22.56
CA GLU A 27 -2.39 4.88 -23.20
C GLU A 27 -1.57 3.60 -23.39
N GLN A 28 -1.97 2.52 -22.72
CA GLN A 28 -1.50 1.20 -23.11
C GLN A 28 -2.11 0.92 -24.48
N VAL A 29 -1.31 1.13 -25.53
CA VAL A 29 -1.72 0.90 -26.92
C VAL A 29 -2.27 -0.53 -26.99
N ALA A 30 -3.58 -0.65 -27.19
CA ALA A 30 -4.21 -1.94 -27.38
C ALA A 30 -3.56 -2.57 -28.61
N ASP A 31 -3.05 -3.80 -28.46
CA ASP A 31 -2.48 -4.56 -29.55
C ASP A 31 -3.58 -4.83 -30.60
N ALA A 32 -3.51 -4.09 -31.71
CA ALA A 32 -4.49 -4.15 -32.80
C ALA A 32 -4.59 -5.54 -33.45
N THR A 33 -3.69 -6.47 -33.13
CA THR A 33 -3.74 -7.87 -33.62
C THR A 33 -4.70 -8.77 -32.82
N ARG A 34 -5.16 -8.35 -31.64
CA ARG A 34 -6.19 -9.08 -30.86
C ARG A 34 -7.58 -8.53 -31.13
N GLY A 35 -8.07 -8.72 -32.35
CA GLY A 35 -9.45 -8.40 -32.71
C GLY A 35 -10.46 -9.20 -31.87
N SER A 36 -11.05 -8.59 -30.85
CA SER A 36 -12.23 -9.17 -30.19
C SER A 36 -13.50 -8.65 -30.86
N VAL A 37 -14.09 -9.49 -31.70
CA VAL A 37 -15.42 -9.27 -32.26
C VAL A 37 -16.44 -9.55 -31.16
N GLN A 38 -16.87 -8.53 -30.40
CA GLN A 38 -18.00 -8.66 -29.49
C GLN A 38 -19.05 -7.58 -29.75
N HIS A 39 -20.21 -8.03 -30.22
CA HIS A 39 -21.41 -7.25 -30.57
C HIS A 39 -22.30 -6.96 -29.35
N HIS A 40 -21.73 -6.42 -28.27
CA HIS A 40 -22.51 -5.94 -27.13
C HIS A 40 -22.25 -4.44 -26.92
N LYS A 41 -23.32 -3.67 -26.64
CA LYS A 41 -23.25 -2.25 -26.29
C LYS A 41 -22.16 -2.05 -25.23
N ILE A 42 -21.01 -1.53 -25.66
CA ILE A 42 -19.92 -1.14 -24.77
C ILE A 42 -20.45 0.03 -23.95
N THR A 43 -20.78 -0.25 -22.69
CA THR A 43 -21.18 0.73 -21.69
C THR A 43 -19.92 1.47 -21.25
N GLY A 44 -19.60 2.55 -21.97
CA GLY A 44 -18.43 3.40 -21.72
C GLY A 44 -17.12 2.76 -22.20
N SER A 45 -16.36 3.48 -23.03
CA SER A 45 -14.96 3.09 -23.27
C SER A 45 -14.23 3.07 -21.94
N PRO A 46 -13.50 2.00 -21.59
CA PRO A 46 -12.66 2.00 -20.40
C PRO A 46 -11.73 3.22 -20.44
N ALA A 47 -11.48 3.81 -19.27
CA ALA A 47 -10.62 4.99 -19.20
C ALA A 47 -9.27 4.67 -19.86
N PRO A 48 -8.70 5.58 -20.66
CA PRO A 48 -7.53 5.30 -21.49
C PRO A 48 -6.21 5.16 -20.70
N TRP A 49 -6.28 5.18 -19.37
CA TRP A 49 -5.14 5.13 -18.44
C TRP A 49 -5.26 3.94 -17.49
N HIS A 50 -4.15 3.56 -16.84
CA HIS A 50 -4.14 2.48 -15.86
C HIS A 50 -5.24 2.69 -14.78
N PRO A 51 -6.20 1.75 -14.63
CA PRO A 51 -7.45 2.00 -13.91
C PRO A 51 -7.24 2.25 -12.41
N GLU A 52 -6.17 1.70 -11.84
CA GLU A 52 -5.83 1.87 -10.43
C GLU A 52 -4.96 3.11 -10.19
N ALA A 53 -4.07 3.47 -11.14
CA ALA A 53 -3.07 4.50 -10.93
C ALA A 53 -3.65 5.91 -11.07
N GLY A 54 -4.56 6.10 -12.04
CA GLY A 54 -5.18 7.40 -12.28
C GLY A 54 -5.92 7.98 -11.06
N PRO A 55 -6.85 7.24 -10.43
CA PRO A 55 -7.53 7.71 -9.23
C PRO A 55 -6.57 8.04 -8.09
N VAL A 56 -5.59 7.16 -7.80
CA VAL A 56 -4.61 7.35 -6.72
C VAL A 56 -3.78 8.62 -6.96
N LEU A 57 -3.26 8.81 -8.18
CA LEU A 57 -2.49 10.00 -8.52
C LEU A 57 -3.32 11.28 -8.31
N MET A 58 -4.56 11.32 -8.80
CA MET A 58 -5.45 12.49 -8.63
C MET A 58 -5.78 12.76 -7.15
N THR A 59 -5.98 11.71 -6.36
CA THR A 59 -6.16 11.81 -4.90
C THR A 59 -4.93 12.42 -4.23
N ILE A 60 -3.72 12.01 -4.61
CA ILE A 60 -2.47 12.56 -4.08
C ILE A 60 -2.33 14.03 -4.46
N HIS A 61 -2.55 14.40 -5.73
CA HIS A 61 -2.48 15.80 -6.16
C HIS A 61 -3.44 16.71 -5.39
N ALA A 62 -4.69 16.28 -5.18
CA ALA A 62 -5.65 17.05 -4.40
C ALA A 62 -5.26 17.09 -2.92
N GLY A 63 -4.91 15.94 -2.35
CA GLY A 63 -4.59 15.77 -0.94
C GLY A 63 -3.35 16.55 -0.50
N VAL A 64 -2.26 16.52 -1.28
CA VAL A 64 -1.04 17.27 -1.01
C VAL A 64 -1.31 18.78 -0.95
N ARG A 65 -2.09 19.30 -1.90
CA ARG A 65 -2.43 20.74 -1.92
C ARG A 65 -3.31 21.13 -0.75
N GLN A 66 -4.29 20.30 -0.42
CA GLN A 66 -5.13 20.51 0.77
C GLN A 66 -4.30 20.50 2.05
N LEU A 67 -3.38 19.54 2.19
CA LEU A 67 -2.48 19.45 3.35
C LEU A 67 -1.56 20.68 3.45
N GLU A 68 -1.01 21.16 2.33
CA GLU A 68 -0.23 22.39 2.32
C GLU A 68 -1.07 23.58 2.79
N GLN A 69 -2.30 23.75 2.27
CA GLN A 69 -3.20 24.83 2.66
C GLN A 69 -3.56 24.78 4.15
N ASP A 70 -3.85 23.58 4.67
CA ASP A 70 -4.13 23.34 6.08
C ASP A 70 -2.93 23.78 6.96
N LEU A 71 -1.71 23.38 6.57
CA LEU A 71 -0.49 23.75 7.30
C LEU A 71 -0.17 25.25 7.18
N ARG A 72 -0.32 25.84 6.00
CA ARG A 72 -0.12 27.28 5.77
C ARG A 72 -1.06 28.12 6.62
N TYR A 73 -2.32 27.72 6.69
CA TYR A 73 -3.31 28.40 7.51
C TYR A 73 -2.91 28.37 8.99
N ARG A 74 -2.44 27.22 9.49
CA ARG A 74 -1.99 27.08 10.88
C ARG A 74 -0.74 27.90 11.20
N VAL A 75 0.19 28.03 10.25
CA VAL A 75 1.46 28.76 10.45
C VAL A 75 1.30 30.27 10.22
N THR A 76 0.54 30.67 9.21
CA THR A 76 0.50 32.07 8.71
C THR A 76 -0.87 32.74 8.79
N GLY A 77 -1.92 32.00 9.17
CA GLY A 77 -3.31 32.48 9.19
C GLY A 77 -3.97 32.58 7.81
N HIS A 78 -3.29 32.20 6.72
CA HIS A 78 -3.77 32.33 5.34
C HIS A 78 -3.50 31.04 4.55
N THR A 79 -4.45 30.61 3.72
CA THR A 79 -4.39 29.32 3.01
C THR A 79 -3.54 29.38 1.74
N GLY A 80 -3.64 30.44 0.93
CA GLY A 80 -2.92 30.59 -0.34
C GLY A 80 -3.25 29.49 -1.37
N GLU A 81 -3.66 29.86 -2.58
CA GLU A 81 -4.07 28.87 -3.58
C GLU A 81 -2.97 28.54 -4.59
N ARG A 82 -2.89 27.26 -4.99
CA ARG A 82 -2.04 26.78 -6.07
C ARG A 82 -2.89 26.17 -7.18
N GLY A 83 -2.49 26.41 -8.44
CA GLY A 83 -3.08 25.76 -9.61
C GLY A 83 -2.81 24.25 -9.65
N GLY A 84 -3.47 23.56 -10.59
CA GLY A 84 -3.50 22.09 -10.71
C GLY A 84 -2.31 21.38 -11.33
N SER A 85 -1.16 22.03 -11.52
CA SER A 85 -0.03 21.42 -12.23
C SER A 85 0.79 20.47 -11.36
N ASP A 86 1.50 19.56 -12.01
CA ASP A 86 2.47 18.67 -11.39
C ASP A 86 3.57 19.44 -10.65
N GLY A 87 4.12 20.48 -11.30
CA GLY A 87 5.11 21.36 -10.69
C GLY A 87 4.60 22.04 -9.41
N ASN A 88 3.31 22.40 -9.36
CA ASN A 88 2.71 22.95 -8.14
C ASN A 88 2.56 21.91 -7.03
N THR A 89 2.38 20.64 -7.37
CA THR A 89 2.27 19.54 -6.41
C THR A 89 3.63 19.24 -5.80
N THR A 90 4.70 19.20 -6.60
CA THR A 90 6.08 19.09 -6.11
C THR A 90 6.44 20.26 -5.21
N ALA A 91 6.10 21.49 -5.61
CA ALA A 91 6.33 22.68 -4.80
C ALA A 91 5.52 22.70 -3.50
N ALA A 92 4.33 22.10 -3.48
CA ALA A 92 3.52 21.93 -2.27
C ALA A 92 4.16 20.90 -1.32
N LEU A 93 4.67 19.76 -1.83
CA LEU A 93 5.43 18.79 -1.04
C LEU A 93 6.66 19.44 -0.37
N ASP A 94 7.42 20.25 -1.11
CA ASP A 94 8.58 20.97 -0.56
C ASP A 94 8.18 22.00 0.51
N ALA A 95 7.01 22.62 0.36
CA ALA A 95 6.47 23.55 1.35
C ALA A 95 6.01 22.82 2.62
N ILE A 96 5.39 21.64 2.50
CA ILE A 96 4.95 20.81 3.64
C ILE A 96 6.14 20.50 4.57
N VAL A 97 7.30 20.12 4.01
CA VAL A 97 8.53 19.85 4.78
C VAL A 97 8.95 21.04 5.65
N LYS A 98 8.77 22.27 5.17
CA LYS A 98 9.13 23.48 5.92
C LYS A 98 8.06 23.86 6.93
N LEU A 99 6.79 23.80 6.52
CA LEU A 99 5.65 24.23 7.34
C LEU A 99 5.44 23.34 8.56
N VAL A 100 5.77 22.05 8.46
CA VAL A 100 5.55 21.10 9.57
C VAL A 100 6.36 21.45 10.83
N TYR A 101 7.49 22.15 10.69
CA TYR A 101 8.26 22.64 11.84
C TYR A 101 7.61 23.83 12.56
N GLY A 102 6.66 24.50 11.92
CA GLY A 102 5.93 25.64 12.48
C GLY A 102 4.60 25.28 13.14
N VAL A 103 4.23 24.00 13.18
CA VAL A 103 2.95 23.55 13.75
C VAL A 103 3.16 22.68 15.01
N PRO A 104 2.14 22.56 15.88
CA PRO A 104 2.18 21.64 17.00
C PRO A 104 2.34 20.16 16.58
N GLU A 105 2.86 19.33 17.49
CA GLU A 105 3.26 17.95 17.20
C GLU A 105 2.09 17.05 16.74
N ASP A 106 0.89 17.25 17.27
CA ASP A 106 -0.32 16.53 16.85
C ASP A 106 -0.67 16.78 15.38
N VAL A 107 -0.47 18.01 14.92
CA VAL A 107 -0.65 18.42 13.53
C VAL A 107 0.40 17.78 12.63
N ALA A 108 1.66 17.80 13.07
CA ALA A 108 2.75 17.15 12.36
C ALA A 108 2.51 15.63 12.22
N ARG A 109 1.95 15.00 13.26
CA ARG A 109 1.57 13.59 13.24
C ARG A 109 0.43 13.29 12.27
N ASP A 110 -0.56 14.18 12.15
CA ASP A 110 -1.62 14.03 11.14
C ASP A 110 -1.06 14.17 9.72
N ALA A 111 -0.20 15.16 9.48
CA ALA A 111 0.48 15.33 8.18
C ALA A 111 1.28 14.07 7.79
N ARG A 112 2.05 13.53 8.74
CA ARG A 112 2.79 12.28 8.58
C ARG A 112 1.86 11.12 8.18
N ARG A 113 0.76 10.92 8.91
CA ARG A 113 -0.20 9.84 8.64
C ARG A 113 -0.84 9.95 7.25
N ARG A 114 -1.13 11.17 6.78
CA ARG A 114 -1.68 11.36 5.42
C ARG A 114 -0.66 11.01 4.34
N LEU A 115 0.60 11.42 4.50
CA LEU A 115 1.69 11.08 3.58
C LEU A 115 1.94 9.58 3.55
N GLU A 116 2.01 8.94 4.72
CA GLU A 116 2.14 7.48 4.86
C GLU A 116 1.00 6.75 4.14
N GLY A 117 -0.25 7.17 4.35
CA GLY A 117 -1.39 6.57 3.66
C GLY A 117 -1.36 6.73 2.13
N TRP A 118 -0.82 7.83 1.60
CA TRP A 118 -0.62 8.00 0.15
C TRP A 118 0.51 7.13 -0.40
N ILE A 119 1.58 6.93 0.38
CA ILE A 119 2.67 6.01 0.03
C ILE A 119 2.14 4.58 -0.03
N GLU A 120 1.41 4.14 1.01
CA GLU A 120 0.77 2.82 1.06
C GLU A 120 -0.14 2.61 -0.16
N GLN A 121 -1.02 3.57 -0.46
CA GLN A 121 -1.91 3.51 -1.63
C GLN A 121 -1.15 3.43 -2.97
N SER A 122 -0.03 4.13 -3.08
CA SER A 122 0.80 4.08 -4.30
C SER A 122 1.51 2.73 -4.43
N GLN A 123 2.01 2.19 -3.32
CA GLN A 123 2.65 0.87 -3.26
C GLN A 123 1.64 -0.26 -3.49
N GLU A 124 0.35 -0.05 -3.14
CA GLU A 124 -0.77 -0.96 -3.41
C GLU A 124 -1.02 -1.22 -4.90
N ILE A 125 -0.50 -0.36 -5.78
CA ILE A 125 -0.62 -0.54 -7.23
C ILE A 125 0.39 -1.57 -7.71
N ARG A 126 -0.14 -2.61 -8.36
CA ARG A 126 0.58 -3.81 -8.82
C ARG A 126 1.86 -3.51 -9.61
N ASP A 127 1.85 -2.45 -10.42
CA ASP A 127 2.94 -2.09 -11.34
C ASP A 127 3.98 -1.14 -10.71
N ILE A 128 3.75 -0.64 -9.49
CA ILE A 128 4.64 0.30 -8.78
C ILE A 128 5.32 -0.38 -7.60
N GLY A 129 4.54 -1.08 -6.77
CA GLY A 129 5.01 -1.66 -5.53
C GLY A 129 4.66 -3.13 -5.40
N GLU A 130 5.58 -3.87 -4.77
CA GLU A 130 5.37 -5.18 -4.18
C GLU A 130 4.49 -5.08 -2.92
N SER A 131 3.36 -4.38 -2.99
CA SER A 131 2.35 -4.52 -1.96
C SER A 131 1.81 -5.95 -2.04
N GLU A 132 2.39 -6.76 -1.18
CA GLU A 132 2.03 -8.15 -1.05
C GLU A 132 0.51 -8.22 -0.81
N THR A 133 -0.23 -8.74 -1.79
CA THR A 133 -1.66 -8.95 -1.58
C THR A 133 -1.83 -10.01 -0.49
N TRP A 134 -2.33 -9.60 0.68
CA TRP A 134 -2.53 -10.47 1.83
C TRP A 134 -3.88 -11.17 1.73
N ILE A 135 -3.87 -12.43 1.29
CA ILE A 135 -5.07 -13.26 1.19
C ILE A 135 -5.19 -14.25 2.35
N PRO A 136 -6.38 -14.74 2.69
CA PRO A 136 -6.51 -15.92 3.56
C PRO A 136 -5.71 -17.10 3.01
N ILE A 137 -5.08 -17.88 3.91
CA ILE A 137 -4.38 -19.12 3.51
C ILE A 137 -5.40 -20.05 2.86
N ARG A 138 -5.14 -20.44 1.61
CA ARG A 138 -6.02 -21.33 0.85
C ARG A 138 -5.96 -22.73 1.43
N VAL A 139 -7.13 -23.26 1.79
CA VAL A 139 -7.33 -24.65 2.23
C VAL A 139 -8.38 -25.33 1.35
N PRO A 140 -8.35 -26.66 1.21
CA PRO A 140 -9.39 -27.41 0.51
C PRO A 140 -10.80 -27.06 0.99
N ARG A 141 -11.78 -27.18 0.09
CA ARG A 141 -13.17 -26.83 0.39
C ARG A 141 -13.70 -27.66 1.57
N GLY A 142 -14.10 -26.97 2.63
CA GLY A 142 -14.65 -27.58 3.85
C GLY A 142 -13.64 -27.70 4.99
N ASP A 143 -12.36 -27.51 4.74
CA ASP A 143 -11.34 -27.48 5.77
C ASP A 143 -11.25 -26.11 6.46
N LEU A 144 -10.84 -26.11 7.72
CA LEU A 144 -10.54 -24.88 8.45
C LEU A 144 -9.12 -24.40 8.12
N PRO A 145 -8.90 -23.08 7.95
CA PRO A 145 -7.56 -22.54 7.81
C PRO A 145 -6.72 -22.85 9.07
N PRO A 146 -5.39 -22.94 8.95
CA PRO A 146 -4.55 -23.14 10.13
C PRO A 146 -4.69 -21.96 11.10
N GLY A 147 -4.81 -22.27 12.39
CA GLY A 147 -4.79 -21.27 13.44
C GLY A 147 -3.39 -20.71 13.67
N CYS A 148 -3.28 -19.43 14.06
CA CYS A 148 -2.02 -18.84 14.48
C CYS A 148 -1.44 -19.61 15.68
N PRO A 149 -0.15 -19.97 15.70
CA PRO A 149 0.40 -20.77 16.80
C PRO A 149 0.44 -20.00 18.12
N TYR A 150 0.43 -18.67 18.07
CA TYR A 150 0.51 -17.78 19.22
C TYR A 150 -0.86 -17.44 19.81
N CYS A 151 -1.77 -16.83 19.03
CA CYS A 151 -3.09 -16.43 19.52
C CYS A 151 -4.24 -17.41 19.23
N LYS A 152 -3.96 -18.51 18.52
CA LYS A 152 -4.93 -19.56 18.12
C LYS A 152 -6.08 -19.09 17.22
N THR A 153 -6.10 -17.84 16.76
CA THR A 153 -7.13 -17.34 15.83
C THR A 153 -6.83 -17.70 14.37
N TYR A 154 -7.87 -17.75 13.53
CA TYR A 154 -7.79 -17.95 12.08
C TYR A 154 -7.45 -16.66 11.30
N SER A 155 -6.63 -15.80 11.91
CA SER A 155 -6.27 -14.49 11.35
C SER A 155 -5.01 -14.52 10.49
N LEU A 156 -4.51 -15.71 10.13
CA LEU A 156 -3.34 -15.84 9.26
C LEU A 156 -3.67 -15.38 7.84
N ARG A 157 -2.75 -14.64 7.24
CA ARG A 157 -2.79 -14.22 5.84
C ARG A 157 -1.47 -14.53 5.16
N LEU A 158 -1.56 -14.85 3.88
CA LEU A 158 -0.47 -15.13 2.96
C LEU A 158 -0.29 -13.93 2.03
N ALA A 159 0.92 -13.41 1.98
CA ALA A 159 1.40 -12.55 0.93
C ALA A 159 1.56 -13.37 -0.36
N THR A 160 0.73 -13.10 -1.38
CA THR A 160 0.72 -13.90 -2.61
C THR A 160 2.04 -13.87 -3.39
N GLN A 161 2.78 -12.77 -3.29
CA GLN A 161 4.00 -12.54 -4.06
C GLN A 161 5.23 -13.15 -3.40
N SER A 162 5.44 -12.92 -2.10
CA SER A 162 6.65 -13.41 -1.39
C SER A 162 6.48 -14.74 -0.67
N GLY A 163 5.25 -15.24 -0.54
CA GLY A 163 4.97 -16.42 0.28
C GLY A 163 5.04 -16.17 1.78
N ARG A 164 5.18 -14.92 2.24
CA ARG A 164 5.20 -14.58 3.67
C ARG A 164 3.84 -14.81 4.31
N VAL A 165 3.86 -15.21 5.57
CA VAL A 165 2.67 -15.42 6.40
C VAL A 165 2.72 -14.51 7.61
N ALA A 166 1.63 -13.82 7.90
CA ALA A 166 1.50 -12.97 9.06
C ALA A 166 0.15 -13.19 9.75
N CYS A 167 0.11 -13.01 11.08
CA CYS A 167 -1.14 -12.95 11.81
C CYS A 167 -1.69 -11.51 11.79
N MET A 168 -2.90 -11.33 11.26
CA MET A 168 -3.57 -10.03 11.19
C MET A 168 -4.35 -9.66 12.47
N ASN A 169 -4.27 -10.48 13.53
CA ASN A 169 -4.82 -10.09 14.83
C ASN A 169 -3.90 -9.05 15.48
N ALA A 170 -4.39 -7.82 15.66
CA ALA A 170 -3.61 -6.69 16.17
C ALA A 170 -3.00 -6.91 17.55
N LYS A 171 -3.58 -7.79 18.38
CA LYS A 171 -3.08 -8.12 19.74
C LYS A 171 -2.10 -9.29 19.76
N CYS A 172 -1.81 -9.90 18.62
CA CYS A 172 -0.99 -11.10 18.55
C CYS A 172 0.51 -10.77 18.52
N THR A 173 1.24 -11.35 19.47
CA THR A 173 2.70 -11.26 19.58
C THR A 173 3.33 -12.65 19.68
N ASP A 174 4.56 -12.77 19.20
CA ASP A 174 5.38 -13.96 19.34
C ASP A 174 6.05 -14.04 20.73
N SER A 175 6.88 -15.06 20.96
CA SER A 175 7.60 -15.22 22.23
C SER A 175 8.60 -14.10 22.53
N ASN A 176 8.97 -13.31 21.52
CA ASN A 176 9.89 -12.19 21.61
C ASN A 176 9.15 -10.84 21.67
N GLY A 177 7.81 -10.84 21.73
CA GLY A 177 7.00 -9.63 21.74
C GLY A 177 6.80 -8.98 20.36
N ASN A 178 7.29 -9.59 19.28
CA ASN A 178 7.14 -9.07 17.92
C ASN A 178 5.88 -9.61 17.26
N ARG A 179 5.43 -9.00 16.15
CA ARG A 179 4.34 -9.60 15.37
C ARG A 179 4.79 -10.93 14.74
N PRO A 180 4.01 -12.02 14.88
CA PRO A 180 4.34 -13.29 14.29
C PRO A 180 4.50 -13.20 12.77
N LYS A 181 5.66 -13.62 12.28
CA LYS A 181 5.99 -13.72 10.85
C LYS A 181 6.49 -15.13 10.55
N GLY A 182 5.99 -15.69 9.45
CA GLY A 182 6.42 -16.96 8.89
C GLY A 182 6.55 -16.90 7.38
N MET A 183 6.92 -18.01 6.77
CA MET A 183 7.04 -18.18 5.33
C MET A 183 6.43 -19.52 4.93
N VAL A 184 5.70 -19.54 3.82
CA VAL A 184 5.26 -20.80 3.21
C VAL A 184 6.47 -21.46 2.58
N ASP A 185 6.68 -22.72 2.94
CA ASP A 185 7.69 -23.61 2.38
C ASP A 185 7.03 -24.94 1.98
N LYS A 186 7.78 -25.82 1.33
CA LYS A 186 7.34 -27.17 0.97
C LYS A 186 8.11 -28.20 1.78
N ASN A 187 7.39 -29.14 2.38
CA ASN A 187 8.02 -30.28 3.02
C ASN A 187 8.66 -31.18 1.95
N TYR A 188 9.98 -31.35 2.02
CA TYR A 188 10.77 -32.16 1.08
C TYR A 188 10.39 -33.65 1.06
N ILE A 189 9.79 -34.17 2.12
CA ILE A 189 9.48 -35.61 2.22
C ILE A 189 8.17 -35.96 1.51
N ASN A 190 7.13 -35.15 1.66
CA ASN A 190 5.77 -35.47 1.19
C ASN A 190 5.15 -34.42 0.26
N GLY A 191 5.83 -33.27 0.06
CA GLY A 191 5.35 -32.19 -0.80
C GLY A 191 4.28 -31.28 -0.18
N ASP A 192 3.89 -31.51 1.08
CA ASP A 192 2.88 -30.67 1.74
C ASP A 192 3.38 -29.24 1.96
N ALA A 193 2.45 -28.28 1.92
CA ALA A 193 2.75 -26.91 2.28
C ALA A 193 2.94 -26.78 3.80
N VAL A 194 4.00 -26.10 4.20
CA VAL A 194 4.30 -25.81 5.61
C VAL A 194 4.48 -24.32 5.81
N VAL A 195 4.04 -23.81 6.95
CA VAL A 195 4.41 -22.45 7.39
C VAL A 195 5.56 -22.59 8.37
N ALA A 196 6.75 -22.15 7.98
CA ALA A 196 7.91 -22.06 8.85
C ALA A 196 7.95 -20.69 9.53
N TRP A 197 8.03 -20.66 10.85
CA TRP A 197 8.07 -19.44 11.66
C TRP A 197 9.49 -19.10 12.06
N ALA A 198 9.76 -17.81 12.32
CA ALA A 198 11.09 -17.33 12.71
C ALA A 198 11.62 -17.96 14.02
N ASP A 199 10.74 -18.47 14.88
CA ASP A 199 11.08 -19.16 16.13
C ASP A 199 11.33 -20.67 15.95
N GLY A 200 11.35 -21.17 14.70
CA GLY A 200 11.58 -22.58 14.37
C GLY A 200 10.34 -23.46 14.44
N ARG A 201 9.16 -22.92 14.79
CA ARG A 201 7.90 -23.69 14.71
C ARG A 201 7.50 -23.92 13.26
N THR A 202 6.84 -25.05 13.01
CA THR A 202 6.26 -25.38 11.70
C THR A 202 4.78 -25.74 11.85
N ILE A 203 3.97 -25.29 10.90
CA ILE A 203 2.56 -25.68 10.79
C ILE A 203 2.35 -26.35 9.44
N TYR A 204 1.89 -27.60 9.47
CA TYR A 204 1.52 -28.34 8.27
C TYR A 204 0.09 -27.99 7.87
N TYR A 205 -0.13 -27.72 6.59
CA TYR A 205 -1.48 -27.57 6.06
C TYR A 205 -1.55 -28.13 4.64
N LYS A 206 -2.73 -28.66 4.28
CA LYS A 206 -2.98 -29.05 2.89
C LYS A 206 -3.28 -27.78 2.11
N ALA A 207 -2.44 -27.44 1.13
CA ALA A 207 -2.75 -26.38 0.19
C ALA A 207 -3.85 -26.87 -0.76
N ALA A 208 -4.82 -26.01 -1.07
CA ALA A 208 -5.72 -26.26 -2.18
C ALA A 208 -4.91 -26.22 -3.49
N ALA A 209 -5.06 -27.26 -4.33
CA ALA A 209 -4.49 -27.32 -5.67
C ALA A 209 -5.09 -26.24 -6.59
#